data_AF-A0A376UGX4-F1
#
_entry.id   AF-A0A376UGX4-F1
#
_cell.length_a   1.000
_cell.length_b   1.000
_cell.length_c   1.000
_cell.angle_alpha   90.00
_cell.angle_beta   90.00
_cell.angle_gamma   90.00
#
_symmetry.space_group_name_H-M   'P 1'
#
loop_
_entity.id
_entity.type
_entity.pdbx_description
1 polymer ?
#
loop_
_entity_poly.entity_id
_entity_poly.type
_entity_poly.pdbx_seq_one_letter_code
_entity_poly.pdbx_strand_id
1 'polypeptide(L)'
;MLRCPLCYCLRYQQDIPEYIRLLGEHRYADALELIYQRNALPAITGHICDHQCQYNCTRLDYDSALNIRELKKVALEKGWMNISNAGTNQPVLVHAIRLP
;
A
#
# COMPACT_ATOMS: atom_id res chain seq x y z
N MET A 1 3.98 19.21 -2.15
CA MET A 1 3.60 17.80 -2.32
C MET A 1 3.58 17.47 -3.80
N LEU A 2 4.67 16.90 -4.31
CA LEU A 2 4.79 16.46 -5.69
C LEU A 2 3.79 15.32 -5.92
N ARG A 3 2.63 15.63 -6.53
CA ARG A 3 1.87 14.61 -7.27
C ARG A 3 2.77 14.20 -8.43
N CYS A 4 3.61 13.20 -8.22
CA CYS A 4 4.36 12.58 -9.30
C CYS A 4 3.33 11.86 -10.19
N PRO A 5 3.07 12.33 -11.43
CA PRO A 5 2.08 11.71 -12.32
C PRO A 5 2.45 10.26 -12.70
N LEU A 6 3.68 9.84 -12.40
CA LEU A 6 4.25 8.54 -12.69
C LEU A 6 4.26 7.57 -11.50
N CYS A 7 3.93 8.05 -10.29
CA CYS A 7 3.85 7.23 -9.07
C CYS A 7 2.39 6.86 -8.74
N TYR A 8 1.57 6.72 -9.76
CA TYR A 8 0.25 6.11 -9.67
C TYR A 8 0.40 4.70 -10.22
N CYS A 9 0.08 3.68 -9.43
CA CYS A 9 0.15 2.31 -9.94
C CYS A 9 -0.87 2.21 -11.08
N LEU A 10 -0.40 2.20 -12.34
CA LEU A 10 -1.25 2.40 -13.53
C LEU A 10 -2.51 1.52 -13.55
N ARG A 11 -2.39 0.29 -13.03
CA ARG A 11 -3.48 -0.71 -13.02
C ARG A 11 -4.56 -0.46 -11.96
N TYR A 12 -4.17 -0.03 -10.76
CA TYR A 12 -5.09 0.06 -9.60
C TYR A 12 -5.25 1.47 -9.09
N GLN A 13 -4.63 2.44 -9.76
CA GLN A 13 -4.92 3.82 -9.45
C GLN A 13 -4.66 4.17 -7.97
N GLN A 14 -3.57 3.60 -7.43
CA GLN A 14 -3.17 3.73 -6.03
C GLN A 14 -2.26 4.93 -5.82
N ASP A 15 -2.47 5.63 -4.70
CA ASP A 15 -1.66 6.76 -4.26
C ASP A 15 -0.36 6.29 -3.58
N ILE A 16 0.61 5.90 -4.40
CA ILE A 16 1.91 5.36 -3.95
C ILE A 16 2.65 6.31 -3.01
N PRO A 17 2.82 7.61 -3.34
CA PRO A 17 3.58 8.51 -2.47
C PRO A 17 2.96 8.62 -1.08
N GLU A 18 1.63 8.55 -1.00
CA GLU A 18 0.90 8.80 0.24
C GLU A 18 1.01 7.61 1.19
N TYR A 19 0.78 6.36 0.73
CA TYR A 19 0.99 5.23 1.64
C TYR A 19 2.48 5.04 1.99
N ILE A 20 3.42 5.42 1.11
CA ILE A 20 4.85 5.40 1.46
C ILE A 20 5.15 6.41 2.57
N ARG A 21 4.58 7.61 2.50
CA ARG A 21 4.67 8.62 3.57
C ARG A 21 4.12 8.07 4.88
N LEU A 22 2.93 7.48 4.86
CA LEU A 22 2.30 6.87 6.04
C LEU A 22 3.14 5.71 6.63
N LEU A 23 3.75 4.88 5.78
CA LEU A 23 4.68 3.84 6.20
C LEU A 23 5.93 4.42 6.90
N GLY A 24 6.46 5.54 6.38
CA GLY A 24 7.58 6.27 6.99
C GLY A 24 7.23 6.91 8.34
N GLU A 25 5.96 7.28 8.53
CA GLU A 25 5.42 7.80 9.80
C GLU A 25 4.98 6.70 10.79
N HIS A 26 5.26 5.42 10.48
CA HIS A 26 4.81 4.26 11.26
C HIS A 26 3.27 4.13 11.39
N ARG A 27 2.51 4.82 10.55
CA ARG A 27 1.03 4.76 10.48
C ARG A 27 0.58 3.61 9.59
N TYR A 28 0.93 2.38 9.98
CA TYR A 28 0.73 1.18 9.15
C TYR A 28 -0.75 0.85 8.88
N ALA A 29 -1.65 1.11 9.83
CA ALA A 29 -3.08 0.87 9.66
C ALA A 29 -3.67 1.80 8.60
N ASP A 30 -3.38 3.10 8.67
CA ASP A 30 -3.83 4.10 7.70
C ASP A 30 -3.26 3.84 6.30
N ALA A 31 -1.97 3.44 6.22
CA ALA A 31 -1.35 3.04 4.97
C ALA A 31 -2.07 1.84 4.33
N LEU A 32 -2.41 0.84 5.15
CA LEU A 32 -3.12 -0.35 4.69
C LEU A 32 -4.54 0.00 4.24
N GLU A 33 -5.27 0.82 4.99
CA GLU A 33 -6.61 1.30 4.63
C GLU A 33 -6.59 2.05 3.29
N LEU A 34 -5.63 2.96 3.10
CA LEU A 34 -5.46 3.70 1.85
C LEU A 34 -5.22 2.76 0.65
N ILE A 35 -4.45 1.69 0.84
CA ILE A 35 -4.25 0.67 -0.21
C ILE A 35 -5.58 -0.05 -0.50
N TYR A 36 -6.34 -0.41 0.53
CA TYR A 36 -7.65 -1.08 0.39
C TYR A 36 -8.70 -0.24 -0.34
N GLN A 37 -8.65 1.10 -0.23
CA GLN A 37 -9.56 1.99 -0.98
C GLN A 37 -9.50 1.81 -2.50
N ARG A 38 -8.36 1.34 -3.02
CA ARG A 38 -8.10 1.22 -4.46
C ARG A 38 -7.83 -0.21 -4.91
N ASN A 39 -7.55 -1.12 -3.98
CA ASN A 39 -7.23 -2.51 -4.26
C ASN A 39 -7.74 -3.41 -3.15
N ALA A 40 -8.80 -4.16 -3.44
CA ALA A 40 -9.42 -5.08 -2.50
C ALA A 40 -8.51 -6.25 -2.11
N LEU A 41 -7.47 -6.56 -2.89
CA LEU A 41 -6.63 -7.75 -2.70
C LEU A 41 -5.12 -7.40 -2.59
N PRO A 42 -4.73 -6.57 -1.58
CA PRO A 42 -3.33 -6.18 -1.40
C PRO A 42 -2.43 -7.36 -1.06
N ALA A 43 -2.93 -8.36 -0.33
CA ALA A 43 -2.20 -9.58 -0.03
C ALA A 43 -1.80 -10.32 -1.32
N ILE A 44 -2.77 -10.64 -2.18
CA ILE A 44 -2.51 -11.37 -3.44
C ILE A 44 -1.61 -10.53 -4.35
N THR A 45 -1.94 -9.25 -4.56
CA THR A 45 -1.13 -8.36 -5.41
C THR A 45 0.28 -8.13 -4.86
N GLY A 46 0.49 -8.27 -3.55
CA GLY A 46 1.81 -8.32 -2.91
C GLY A 46 2.63 -9.57 -3.26
N HIS A 47 2.03 -10.61 -3.85
CA HIS A 47 2.71 -11.84 -4.27
C HIS A 47 2.75 -12.06 -5.78
N ILE A 48 1.70 -11.67 -6.51
CA ILE A 48 1.59 -11.96 -7.95
C ILE A 48 1.93 -10.77 -8.84
N CYS A 49 2.07 -9.56 -8.29
CA CYS A 49 2.36 -8.38 -9.11
C CYS A 49 3.73 -8.50 -9.79
N ASP A 50 3.72 -8.18 -11.08
CA ASP A 50 4.84 -8.14 -12.02
C ASP A 50 5.59 -6.80 -12.04
N HIS A 51 5.22 -5.87 -11.15
CA HIS A 51 5.91 -4.62 -10.89
C HIS A 51 6.01 -3.63 -12.06
N GLN A 52 5.01 -3.59 -12.95
CA GLN A 52 5.00 -2.62 -14.07
C GLN A 52 5.18 -1.16 -13.63
N CYS A 53 4.79 -0.82 -12.40
CA CYS A 53 5.01 0.51 -11.82
C CYS A 53 6.49 0.91 -11.65
N GLN A 54 7.42 -0.05 -11.60
CA GLN A 54 8.84 0.24 -11.41
C GLN A 54 9.46 0.87 -12.67
N TYR A 55 9.01 0.49 -13.86
CA TYR A 55 9.54 1.02 -15.13
C TYR A 55 9.32 2.51 -15.33
N ASN A 56 8.31 3.08 -14.68
CA ASN A 56 7.97 4.50 -14.77
C ASN A 56 8.40 5.30 -13.52
N CYS A 57 9.17 4.70 -12.62
CA CYS A 57 9.56 5.38 -11.40
C CYS A 57 10.55 6.52 -11.68
N THR A 58 10.23 7.76 -11.31
CA THR A 58 11.13 8.92 -11.48
C THR A 58 12.43 8.82 -10.67
N ARG A 59 12.52 7.87 -9.73
CA ARG A 59 13.75 7.61 -8.99
C ARG A 59 14.79 6.85 -9.83
N LEU A 60 14.39 6.26 -10.96
CA LEU A 60 15.30 5.63 -11.92
C LEU A 60 16.34 6.62 -12.47
N ASP A 61 16.01 7.92 -12.54
CA ASP A 61 16.93 8.95 -13.04
C ASP A 61 18.06 9.29 -12.06
N TYR A 62 17.92 8.92 -10.77
CA TYR A 62 18.85 9.28 -9.71
C TYR A 62 19.49 8.07 -9.01
N ASP A 63 18.75 6.97 -8.88
CA ASP A 63 19.11 5.79 -8.12
C ASP A 63 18.35 4.57 -8.71
N SER A 64 17.54 3.88 -7.90
CA SER A 64 16.79 2.70 -8.29
C SER A 64 15.30 2.88 -8.04
N ALA A 65 14.48 2.13 -8.79
CA ALA A 65 13.04 2.12 -8.59
C ALA A 65 12.68 1.62 -7.18
N LEU A 66 11.65 2.23 -6.59
CA LEU A 66 11.17 1.81 -5.28
C LEU A 66 10.56 0.41 -5.34
N ASN A 67 10.86 -0.40 -4.31
CA ASN A 67 10.29 -1.73 -4.19
C ASN A 67 8.87 -1.69 -3.61
N ILE A 68 7.93 -1.20 -4.43
CA ILE A 68 6.51 -1.01 -4.07
C ILE A 68 5.85 -2.29 -3.57
N ARG A 69 6.21 -3.46 -4.11
CA ARG A 69 5.66 -4.74 -3.67
C ARG A 69 6.04 -5.07 -2.24
N GLU A 70 7.31 -4.91 -1.89
CA GLU A 70 7.75 -5.16 -0.50
C GLU A 70 7.12 -4.15 0.46
N LEU A 71 6.97 -2.88 0.04
CA LEU A 71 6.25 -1.88 0.85
C LEU A 71 4.78 -2.28 1.10
N LYS A 72 4.10 -2.88 0.12
CA LYS A 72 2.74 -3.42 0.30
C LYS A 72 2.70 -4.59 1.27
N LYS A 73 3.69 -5.48 1.24
CA LYS A 73 3.78 -6.58 2.21
C LYS A 73 4.01 -6.06 3.62
N VAL A 74 4.88 -5.06 3.80
CA VAL A 74 5.11 -4.42 5.10
C VAL A 74 3.84 -3.73 5.61
N ALA A 75 3.10 -3.04 4.73
CA ALA A 75 1.80 -2.46 5.08
C ALA A 75 0.79 -3.53 5.52
N LEU A 76 0.75 -4.66 4.81
CA LEU A 76 -0.13 -5.78 5.15
C LEU A 76 0.25 -6.39 6.51
N GLU A 77 1.52 -6.75 6.70
CA GLU A 77 2.00 -7.40 7.92
C GLU A 77 1.80 -6.50 9.15
N LYS A 78 2.30 -5.27 9.12
CA LYS A 78 2.23 -4.36 10.27
C LYS A 78 0.86 -3.74 10.44
N GLY A 79 0.18 -3.39 9.35
CA GLY A 79 -1.17 -2.84 9.40
C GLY A 79 -2.17 -3.85 9.91
N TRP A 80 -2.09 -5.11 9.47
CA TRP A 80 -2.97 -6.17 9.96
C TRP A 80 -2.77 -6.45 11.45
N MET A 81 -1.51 -6.50 11.92
CA MET A 81 -1.22 -6.67 13.36
C MET A 81 -1.74 -5.51 14.19
N ASN A 82 -1.60 -4.27 13.70
CA ASN A 82 -2.14 -3.10 14.40
C ASN A 82 -3.67 -3.15 14.50
N ILE A 83 -4.36 -3.55 13.42
CA ILE A 83 -5.82 -3.69 13.41
C ILE A 83 -6.28 -4.86 14.28
N SER A 84 -5.57 -5.99 14.29
CA SER A 84 -5.94 -7.15 15.11
C SER A 84 -5.74 -6.92 16.60
N ASN A 85 -4.73 -6.11 16.97
CA ASN A 85 -4.42 -5.79 18.35
C ASN A 85 -5.27 -4.62 18.89
N ALA A 86 -5.70 -3.71 18.00
CA ALA A 86 -6.65 -2.66 18.32
C ALA A 86 -8.08 -3.25 18.35
N GLY A 87 -8.46 -3.85 19.47
CA GLY A 87 -9.85 -4.24 19.71
C GLY A 87 -10.80 -3.05 19.48
N THR A 88 -11.61 -3.14 18.42
CA THR A 88 -12.85 -2.37 18.15
C THR A 88 -12.75 -0.83 18.23
N ASN A 89 -12.46 -0.14 17.11
CA ASN A 89 -13.13 1.12 16.68
C ASN A 89 -12.51 1.80 15.43
N GLN A 90 -12.21 1.05 14.35
CA GLN A 90 -11.77 1.65 13.09
C GLN A 90 -12.79 1.34 11.97
N PRO A 91 -13.10 2.30 11.06
CA PRO A 91 -14.29 2.22 10.21
C PRO A 91 -14.21 1.06 9.23
N VAL A 92 -15.01 0.02 9.51
CA VAL A 92 -15.76 -0.93 8.67
C VAL A 92 -15.24 -1.46 7.30
N LEU A 93 -14.16 -0.95 6.69
CA LEU A 93 -13.69 -1.48 5.39
C LEU A 93 -12.84 -2.75 5.56
N VAL A 94 -12.08 -2.86 6.65
CA VAL A 94 -11.13 -3.97 6.89
C VAL A 94 -11.77 -5.21 7.54
N HIS A 95 -12.95 -5.06 8.17
CA HIS A 95 -13.65 -6.18 8.82
C HIS A 95 -14.42 -7.09 7.84
N ALA A 96 -14.61 -6.67 6.58
CA ALA A 96 -15.37 -7.43 5.58
C ALA A 96 -14.66 -8.69 5.05
N ILE A 97 -13.39 -8.93 5.42
CA ILE A 97 -12.60 -10.09 4.95
C ILE A 97 -12.43 -11.17 6.02
N ARG A 98 -13.16 -11.08 7.14
CA ARG A 98 -13.39 -12.25 7.99
C ARG A 98 -14.42 -13.14 7.27
N LEU A 99 -13.98 -13.79 6.19
CA LEU A 99 -14.71 -14.93 5.65
C LEU A 99 -14.86 -15.96 6.78
N PRO A 100 -16.04 -16.61 6.88
CA PRO A 100 -16.33 -17.60 7.93
C PRO A 100 -15.30 -18.73 7.96
#